data_AF-A0A6H1ZK90-F1
#
_entry.id   AF-A0A6H1ZK90-F1
#
_cell.length_a   1.000
_cell.length_b   1.000
_cell.length_c   1.000
_cell.angle_alpha   90.00
_cell.angle_beta   90.00
_cell.angle_gamma   90.00
#
_symmetry.space_group_name_H-M   'P 1'
#
loop_
_entity.id
_entity.type
_entity.pdbx_description
1 polymer ?
#
loop_
_entity_poly.entity_id
_entity_poly.type
_entity_poly.pdbx_seq_one_letter_code
_entity_poly.pdbx_strand_id
1 'polypeptide(L)' 'MKKYIVYPITITSRSDNDRHYITAGQLIELYKVKASECIVVRNEQDERCIKNTHKFIALYPRYNGDYSLPKKEI' A
#
# COMPACT_ATOMS: atom_id res chain seq x y z
N MET A 1 1.93 7.91 -15.17
CA MET A 1 1.04 6.74 -15.27
C MET A 1 0.92 6.10 -13.90
N LYS A 2 -0.27 5.64 -13.51
CA LYS A 2 -0.47 4.96 -12.22
C LYS A 2 0.10 3.55 -12.27
N LYS A 3 0.79 3.12 -11.22
CA LYS A 3 1.48 1.82 -11.10
C LYS A 3 1.15 1.07 -9.81
N TYR A 4 0.78 1.81 -8.76
CA TYR A 4 0.59 1.27 -7.42
C TYR A 4 -0.83 1.53 -6.91
N ILE A 5 -1.39 0.57 -6.20
CA ILE A 5 -2.58 0.76 -5.35
C ILE A 5 -2.11 0.74 -3.90
N VAL A 6 -2.50 1.73 -3.11
CA VAL A 6 -2.09 1.90 -1.72
C VAL A 6 -3.29 1.67 -0.82
N TYR A 7 -3.15 0.78 0.16
CA TYR A 7 -4.20 0.40 1.10
C TYR A 7 -3.81 0.80 2.53
N PRO A 8 -4.19 1.99 2.99
CA PRO A 8 -3.99 2.42 4.36
C PRO A 8 -4.87 1.61 5.30
N ILE A 9 -4.26 0.90 6.24
CA ILE A 9 -4.98 0.05 7.21
C ILE A 9 -4.32 0.11 8.58
N THR A 10 -5.07 -0.31 9.59
CA THR A 10 -4.53 -0.56 10.93
C THR A 10 -3.85 -1.93 10.96
N ILE A 11 -2.60 -1.97 11.42
CA ILE A 11 -1.89 -3.22 11.72
C ILE A 11 -1.48 -3.27 13.20
N THR A 12 -1.35 -4.47 13.73
CA THR A 12 -0.64 -4.67 15.01
C THR A 12 0.85 -4.71 14.70
N SER A 13 1.61 -3.82 15.33
CA SER A 13 3.05 -3.75 15.17
C SER A 13 3.73 -4.88 15.92
N ARG A 14 4.76 -5.48 15.30
CA ARG A 14 5.55 -6.55 15.92
C ARG A 14 6.40 -6.06 17.10
N SER A 15 6.79 -4.79 17.08
CA SER A 15 7.81 -4.25 17.99
C SER A 15 7.26 -3.88 19.36
N ASP A 16 6.03 -3.40 19.43
CA ASP A 16 5.36 -2.88 20.63
C ASP A 16 4.03 -3.59 20.93
N ASN A 17 3.57 -4.48 20.02
CA ASN A 17 2.29 -5.16 20.09
C ASN A 17 1.07 -4.22 20.09
N ASP A 18 1.28 -2.95 19.71
CA ASP A 18 0.25 -1.92 19.64
C ASP A 18 -0.36 -1.83 18.23
N ARG A 19 -1.56 -1.24 18.15
CA ARG A 19 -2.26 -1.02 16.88
C ARG A 19 -1.86 0.33 16.27
N HIS A 20 -1.25 0.27 15.10
CA HIS A 20 -0.84 1.46 14.33
C HIS A 20 -1.66 1.59 13.07
N TYR A 21 -2.30 2.73 12.89
CA TYR A 21 -2.89 3.08 11.60
C TYR A 21 -1.80 3.64 10.69
N ILE A 22 -1.48 2.91 9.62
CA ILE A 22 -0.49 3.36 8.64
C ILE A 22 -1.22 4.06 7.50
N THR A 23 -0.95 5.36 7.38
CA THR A 23 -1.53 6.22 6.36
C THR A 23 -0.97 5.94 4.96
N ALA A 24 -1.66 6.43 3.93
CA ALA A 24 -1.18 6.33 2.56
C ALA A 24 0.19 7.01 2.36
N GLY A 25 0.40 8.16 2.98
CA GLY A 25 1.67 8.91 2.90
C GLY A 25 2.83 8.09 3.47
N GLN A 26 2.63 7.49 4.64
CA GLN A 26 3.63 6.62 5.25
C GLN A 26 3.95 5.42 4.36
N LEU A 27 2.94 4.76 3.76
CA LEU A 27 3.20 3.66 2.82
C LEU A 27 3.99 4.10 1.59
N ILE A 28 3.69 5.26 1.03
CA ILE A 28 4.41 5.83 -0.12
C ILE A 28 5.88 6.05 0.22
N GLU A 29 6.17 6.59 1.41
CA GLU A 29 7.54 6.79 1.91
C GLU A 29 8.27 5.47 2.18
N LEU A 30 7.62 4.54 2.87
CA LEU A 30 8.17 3.23 3.23
C LEU A 30 8.54 2.41 1.99
N TYR A 31 7.65 2.39 0.99
CA TYR A 31 7.91 1.71 -0.29
C TYR A 31 8.76 2.55 -1.27
N LYS A 32 9.12 3.79 -0.91
CA LYS A 32 9.93 4.71 -1.73
C LYS A 32 9.37 4.92 -3.14
N VAL A 33 8.05 5.02 -3.26
CA VAL A 33 7.35 5.24 -4.55
C VAL A 33 6.93 6.70 -4.71
N LYS A 34 6.64 7.14 -5.93
CA LYS A 34 6.13 8.49 -6.19
C LYS A 34 4.62 8.53 -5.96
N ALA A 35 4.14 9.50 -5.18
CA ALA A 35 2.70 9.71 -4.96
C ALA A 35 1.90 9.88 -6.26
N SER A 36 2.51 10.49 -7.29
CA SER A 36 1.90 10.64 -8.62
C SER A 36 1.63 9.31 -9.33
N GLU A 37 2.31 8.22 -8.95
CA GLU A 37 2.14 6.86 -9.47
C GLU A 37 1.15 6.01 -8.64
N CYS A 38 0.62 6.54 -7.54
CA CYS A 38 -0.23 5.81 -6.60
C CYS A 38 -1.72 6.13 -6.78
N ILE A 39 -2.56 5.12 -6.54
CA ILE A 39 -4.01 5.23 -6.33
C ILE A 39 -4.26 4.83 -4.87
N VAL A 40 -4.92 5.68 -4.08
CA VAL A 40 -5.19 5.40 -2.66
C VAL A 40 -6.60 4.85 -2.52
N VAL A 41 -6.74 3.68 -1.90
CA VAL A 41 -8.02 3.05 -1.59
C VAL A 41 -8.31 3.25 -0.11
N ARG A 42 -9.34 4.01 0.23
CA ARG A 42 -9.73 4.26 1.63
C ARG A 42 -10.91 3.42 2.11
N ASN A 43 -11.68 2.88 1.17
CA ASN A 43 -12.87 2.07 1.43
C ASN A 43 -13.14 1.14 0.24
N GLU A 44 -14.11 0.22 0.41
CA GLU A 44 -14.49 -0.74 -0.64
C GLU A 44 -15.03 -0.06 -1.91
N GLN A 45 -15.62 1.13 -1.78
CA GLN A 45 -16.16 1.88 -2.93
C GLN A 45 -15.02 2.41 -3.83
N ASP A 46 -13.93 2.91 -3.24
CA ASP A 46 -12.73 3.33 -3.96
C ASP A 46 -12.13 2.14 -4.73
N GLU A 47 -12.07 0.97 -4.12
CA GLU A 47 -11.53 -0.24 -4.73
C GLU A 47 -12.36 -0.68 -5.96
N ARG A 48 -13.70 -0.66 -5.83
CA ARG A 48 -14.61 -1.00 -6.94
C ARG A 48 -14.48 -0.07 -8.14
N CYS A 49 -14.04 1.17 -7.94
CA CYS A 49 -13.81 2.12 -9.02
C CYS A 49 -12.50 1.86 -9.79
N ILE A 50 -11.60 1.03 -9.27
CA ILE A 50 -10.33 0.70 -9.93
C ILE A 50 -10.54 -0.43 -10.94
N LYS A 51 -10.54 -0.10 -12.22
CA LYS A 51 -10.56 -1.09 -13.30
C LYS A 51 -9.17 -1.74 -13.45
N ASN A 52 -9.13 -3.03 -13.76
CA ASN A 52 -7.89 -3.79 -14.00
C ASN A 52 -6.91 -3.77 -12.81
N THR A 53 -7.39 -3.96 -11.59
CA THR A 53 -6.56 -4.02 -10.35
C THR A 53 -5.33 -4.91 -10.49
N HIS A 54 -5.44 -6.03 -11.21
CA HIS A 54 -4.33 -6.97 -11.53
C HIS A 54 -3.14 -6.33 -12.26
N LYS A 55 -3.29 -5.14 -12.87
CA LYS A 55 -2.19 -4.44 -13.56
C LYS A 55 -1.32 -3.61 -12.61
N PHE A 56 -1.78 -3.38 -11.39
CA PHE A 56 -1.11 -2.56 -10.40
C PHE A 56 -0.42 -3.42 -9.34
N ILE A 57 0.60 -2.85 -8.70
CA ILE A 57 1.22 -3.44 -7.53
C ILE A 57 0.48 -2.91 -6.29
N ALA A 58 -0.08 -3.81 -5.49
CA ALA A 58 -0.75 -3.46 -4.25
C ALA A 58 0.27 -3.27 -3.11
N LEU A 59 0.19 -2.13 -2.44
CA LEU A 59 1.05 -1.71 -1.34
C LEU A 59 0.22 -1.73 -0.06
N TYR A 60 0.58 -2.64 0.84
CA TYR A 60 -0.05 -2.82 2.14
C TYR A 60 0.99 -2.59 3.25
N PRO A 61 0.58 -2.20 4.46
CA PRO A 61 1.44 -2.26 5.62
C PRO A 61 1.96 -3.69 5.82
N ARG A 62 3.24 -3.82 6.16
CA ARG A 62 3.91 -5.11 6.28
C ARG A 62 4.27 -5.35 7.73
N TYR A 63 3.74 -6.43 8.31
CA TYR A 63 3.99 -6.80 9.71
C TYR A 63 5.48 -6.99 10.03
N ASN A 64 6.25 -7.51 9.07
CA ASN A 64 7.69 -7.72 9.22
C ASN A 64 8.53 -6.46 8.97
N GLY A 65 7.91 -5.32 8.61
CA GLY A 65 8.61 -4.08 8.29
C GLY A 65 9.39 -4.10 6.97
N ASP A 66 9.27 -5.16 6.17
CA ASP A 66 9.94 -5.22 4.87
C ASP A 66 9.08 -4.59 3.78
N TYR A 67 9.45 -3.35 3.42
CA TYR A 67 8.80 -2.54 2.40
C TYR A 67 9.53 -2.57 1.05
N SER A 68 10.23 -3.66 0.77
CA SER A 68 10.80 -3.90 -0.56
C SER A 68 9.68 -4.06 -1.60
N LEU A 69 9.83 -3.40 -2.75
CA LEU A 69 8.88 -3.56 -3.85
C LEU A 69 8.93 -5.02 -4.36
N PRO A 70 7.77 -5.67 -4.55
CA PRO A 70 7.76 -7.00 -5.13
C PRO A 70 8.37 -6.93 -6.53
N LYS A 71 9.35 -7.81 -6.80
CA LYS A 71 9.85 -7.99 -8.15
C LYS A 71 8.67 -8.50 -8.98
N LYS A 72 8.28 -7.75 -10.00
CA LYS A 72 7.37 -8.23 -11.02
C LYS A 72 8.14 -9.34 -11.75
N GLU A 73 7.81 -10.60 -11.50
CA GLU A 73 8.24 -11.67 -12.41
C GLU A 73 7.59 -11.35 -13.76
N ILE A 74 8.44 -11.09 -14.76
CA ILE A 74 8.06 -10.72 -16.13
C ILE A 74 7.95 -12.01 -16.92
#